data_AF-A0A0S3SEH0-F1
#
_entry.id   AF-A0A0S3SEH0-F1
#
_cell.length_a   1.000
_cell.length_b   1.000
_cell.length_c   1.000
_cell.angle_alpha   90.00
_cell.angle_beta   90.00
_cell.angle_gamma   90.00
#
_symmetry.space_group_name_H-M   'P 1'
#
loop_
_entity.id
_entity.type
_entity.pdbx_description
1 polymer ?
#
loop_
_entity_poly.entity_id
_entity_poly.type
_entity_poly.pdbx_seq_one_letter_code
_entity_poly.pdbx_strand_id
1 'polypeptide(L)'
;MVTDGNTSGTGNNAPPEFKSYEVTDLPQTQTFNMKNGSPESARSLLVRLAIPEMYHWVPVQGMPPEAAMSHIDAFIKSHHMQLTAHHPFDWTPDRIKKIAICLGISRAVATANHRIQLSDIMPEERACPVFNYRPPVAGETKGTIEIVPRRSDEKMAYAAQPMEYTDAEKAAMAVLMACSLATIPLQGYSLVVCGQHYLSDKGTQSRKAFASVERQFWGEPAIKDWLGADIEQIQDAMWHKATHPVSLTLKYRACTSQEVKEQLVTAGVGSAAARLPAMEPDVRAGTSYIALFDVVRPIFQMFGGGVKSDLLELALATVQAYPLGTENPGELQNRDKRIPLYVVNRGTAVSWVSSLVKRNANIAAECYGFYIAMSDRTQVSTAGGGIDTLRYSFSLKKLTTNQLPAYKTGYEKYGDYAAAVAIARSRGTLQ
;
A
#
# COMPACT_ATOMS: atom_id res chain seq x y z
N MET A 1 -16.69 -84.63 -25.69
CA MET A 1 -17.87 -84.23 -26.46
C MET A 1 -17.93 -82.70 -26.37
N VAL A 2 -17.51 -81.98 -27.42
CA VAL A 2 -18.40 -81.27 -28.38
C VAL A 2 -19.16 -80.16 -27.62
N THR A 3 -18.98 -78.84 -27.79
CA THR A 3 -18.87 -78.01 -29.02
C THR A 3 -18.44 -76.56 -28.65
N ASP A 4 -17.71 -75.92 -29.58
CA ASP A 4 -17.84 -74.57 -30.15
C ASP A 4 -17.97 -73.29 -29.28
N GLY A 5 -16.98 -72.40 -29.45
CA GLY A 5 -17.15 -71.26 -30.38
C GLY A 5 -17.79 -69.96 -29.88
N ASN A 6 -16.92 -68.97 -29.60
CA ASN A 6 -17.08 -67.52 -29.77
C ASN A 6 -18.33 -66.80 -29.19
N THR A 7 -18.08 -65.87 -28.27
CA THR A 7 -18.37 -64.43 -28.51
C THR A 7 -17.67 -63.56 -27.47
N SER A 8 -16.94 -62.57 -27.98
CA SER A 8 -16.31 -61.48 -27.27
C SER A 8 -17.34 -60.60 -26.55
N GLY A 9 -17.22 -60.47 -25.23
CA GLY A 9 -17.96 -59.52 -24.41
C GLY A 9 -17.00 -58.63 -23.64
N THR A 10 -16.49 -57.59 -24.28
CA THR A 10 -15.77 -56.49 -23.64
C THR A 10 -16.69 -55.77 -22.67
N GLY A 11 -16.24 -55.59 -21.42
CA GLY A 11 -16.96 -54.95 -20.34
C GLY A 11 -17.46 -53.54 -20.69
N ASN A 12 -18.67 -53.25 -20.22
CA ASN A 12 -19.38 -51.99 -20.31
C ASN A 12 -18.56 -50.84 -19.68
N ASN A 13 -17.79 -50.12 -20.49
CA ASN A 13 -17.40 -48.74 -20.22
C ASN A 13 -18.42 -47.83 -20.90
N ALA A 14 -19.57 -47.61 -20.26
CA ALA A 14 -20.46 -46.53 -20.67
C ALA A 14 -19.85 -45.19 -20.19
N PRO A 15 -19.53 -44.25 -21.09
CA PRO A 15 -19.08 -42.91 -20.69
C PRO A 15 -20.21 -42.15 -19.98
N PRO A 16 -19.89 -41.22 -19.07
CA PRO A 16 -20.91 -40.48 -18.33
C PRO A 16 -21.77 -39.63 -19.28
N GLU A 17 -23.09 -39.69 -19.10
CA GLU A 17 -24.05 -38.84 -19.80
C GLU A 17 -23.81 -37.37 -19.44
N PHE A 18 -23.32 -36.61 -20.43
CA PHE A 18 -23.30 -35.15 -20.35
C PHE A 18 -24.67 -34.62 -20.76
N LYS A 19 -25.41 -34.05 -19.80
CA LYS A 19 -26.59 -33.24 -20.10
C LYS A 19 -26.14 -32.00 -20.89
N SER A 20 -26.57 -31.92 -22.16
CA SER A 20 -26.44 -30.70 -22.96
C SER A 20 -27.45 -29.67 -22.45
N TYR A 21 -26.95 -28.56 -21.91
CA TYR A 21 -27.78 -27.37 -21.69
C TYR A 21 -27.91 -26.63 -23.01
N GLU A 22 -29.14 -26.29 -23.41
CA GLU A 22 -29.36 -25.38 -24.53
C GLU A 22 -28.66 -24.05 -24.23
N VAL A 23 -27.77 -23.65 -25.14
CA VAL A 23 -27.05 -22.38 -25.10
C VAL A 23 -28.06 -21.27 -25.37
N THR A 24 -28.72 -20.78 -24.33
CA THR A 24 -29.31 -19.44 -24.37
C THR A 24 -28.16 -18.43 -24.47
N ASP A 25 -28.21 -17.64 -25.54
CA ASP A 25 -27.18 -16.71 -26.01
C ASP A 25 -26.47 -15.93 -24.88
N LEU A 26 -25.27 -16.39 -24.53
CA LEU A 26 -24.27 -15.51 -23.94
C LEU A 26 -23.89 -14.48 -25.01
N PRO A 27 -23.88 -13.17 -24.72
CA PRO A 27 -23.46 -12.17 -25.70
C PRO A 27 -22.06 -12.54 -26.19
N GLN A 28 -21.90 -12.69 -27.51
CA GLN A 28 -20.64 -13.05 -28.15
C GLN A 28 -19.52 -12.16 -27.61
N THR A 29 -18.72 -12.68 -26.69
CA THR A 29 -17.43 -12.09 -26.34
C THR A 29 -16.59 -12.16 -27.60
N GLN A 30 -16.22 -11.00 -28.16
CA GLN A 30 -15.28 -10.91 -29.27
C GLN A 30 -14.07 -11.81 -28.99
N THR A 31 -13.87 -12.79 -29.86
CA THR A 31 -12.73 -13.69 -29.80
C THR A 31 -11.45 -12.88 -30.04
N PHE A 32 -10.67 -12.69 -28.98
CA PHE A 32 -9.38 -12.01 -29.05
C PHE A 32 -8.37 -12.94 -29.74
N ASN A 33 -8.05 -12.64 -31.00
CA ASN A 33 -7.03 -13.38 -31.75
C ASN A 33 -5.63 -12.87 -31.35
N MET A 34 -4.95 -13.57 -30.44
CA MET A 34 -3.59 -13.21 -29.98
C MET A 34 -2.52 -13.26 -31.09
N LYS A 35 -2.82 -13.76 -32.29
CA LYS A 35 -1.80 -13.93 -33.35
C LYS A 35 -1.60 -12.69 -34.22
N ASN A 36 -2.50 -11.70 -34.17
CA ASN A 36 -2.46 -10.53 -35.08
C ASN A 36 -2.46 -9.17 -34.35
N GLY A 37 -2.39 -9.13 -33.02
CA GLY A 37 -2.29 -7.89 -32.27
C GLY A 37 -0.84 -7.44 -32.11
N SER A 38 -0.51 -6.22 -32.54
CA SER A 38 0.73 -5.54 -32.13
C SER A 38 0.81 -5.50 -30.59
N PRO A 39 1.98 -5.63 -29.95
CA PRO A 39 2.14 -5.40 -28.50
C PRO A 39 1.56 -4.06 -28.03
N GLU A 40 1.42 -3.07 -28.93
CA GLU A 40 0.78 -1.77 -28.69
C GLU A 40 -0.74 -1.88 -28.43
N SER A 41 -1.37 -3.00 -28.84
CA SER A 41 -2.79 -3.29 -28.63
C SER A 41 -3.08 -4.09 -27.37
N ALA A 42 -2.05 -4.59 -26.67
CA ALA A 42 -2.18 -5.25 -25.38
C ALA A 42 -2.44 -4.19 -24.30
N ARG A 43 -3.70 -3.77 -24.15
CA ARG A 43 -4.10 -3.07 -22.93
C ARG A 43 -3.99 -4.05 -21.77
N SER A 44 -3.16 -3.74 -20.79
CA SER A 44 -3.22 -4.43 -19.50
C SER A 44 -4.61 -4.20 -18.93
N LEU A 45 -5.49 -5.19 -19.06
CA LEU A 45 -6.75 -5.24 -18.33
C LEU A 45 -6.36 -5.54 -16.88
N LEU A 46 -6.04 -4.49 -16.14
CA LEU A 46 -6.02 -4.52 -14.69
C LEU A 46 -7.49 -4.67 -14.28
N VAL A 47 -8.00 -5.90 -14.30
CA VAL A 47 -9.34 -6.24 -13.82
C VAL A 47 -9.34 -6.02 -12.31
N ARG A 48 -9.60 -4.79 -11.91
CA ARG A 48 -9.90 -4.47 -10.53
C ARG A 48 -11.28 -5.05 -10.24
N LEU A 49 -11.34 -6.06 -9.36
CA LEU A 49 -12.63 -6.55 -8.88
C LEU A 49 -13.31 -5.42 -8.11
N ALA A 50 -14.49 -5.02 -8.57
CA ALA A 50 -15.30 -4.04 -7.86
C ALA A 50 -15.63 -4.56 -6.46
N ILE A 51 -15.68 -3.66 -5.47
CA ILE A 51 -16.16 -4.05 -4.13
C ILE A 51 -17.64 -4.41 -4.17
N PRO A 52 -18.10 -5.30 -3.28
CA PRO A 52 -19.52 -5.59 -3.13
C PRO A 52 -20.36 -4.32 -2.91
N GLU A 53 -21.58 -4.30 -3.45
CA GLU A 53 -22.51 -3.16 -3.41
C GLU A 53 -22.74 -2.62 -2.00
N MET A 54 -22.79 -3.49 -0.99
CA MET A 54 -22.95 -3.11 0.41
C MET A 54 -21.85 -2.19 0.94
N TYR A 55 -20.67 -2.20 0.31
CA TYR A 55 -19.54 -1.35 0.64
C TYR A 55 -19.39 -0.14 -0.29
N HIS A 56 -20.26 0.05 -1.29
CA HIS A 56 -20.18 1.22 -2.16
C HIS A 56 -20.13 2.52 -1.36
N TRP A 57 -19.41 3.52 -1.87
CA TRP A 57 -19.31 4.82 -1.23
C TRP A 57 -20.65 5.53 -1.30
N VAL A 58 -21.26 5.82 -0.14
CA VAL A 58 -22.50 6.59 -0.06
C VAL A 58 -22.15 8.04 0.29
N PRO A 59 -22.07 8.96 -0.69
CA PRO A 59 -21.66 10.32 -0.42
C PRO A 59 -22.77 11.13 0.27
N VAL A 60 -22.38 12.17 1.00
CA VAL A 60 -23.30 13.25 1.37
C VAL A 60 -23.27 14.29 0.26
N GLN A 61 -24.38 14.45 -0.45
CA GLN A 61 -24.44 15.28 -1.65
C GLN A 61 -24.25 16.76 -1.31
N GLY A 62 -23.39 17.46 -2.07
CA GLY A 62 -23.13 18.90 -1.89
C GLY A 62 -22.24 19.25 -0.68
N MET A 63 -21.71 18.27 0.04
CA MET A 63 -20.86 18.53 1.20
C MET A 63 -19.44 18.95 0.77
N PRO A 64 -18.94 20.11 1.23
CA PRO A 64 -17.54 20.47 1.04
C PRO A 64 -16.65 19.59 1.94
N PRO A 65 -15.43 19.22 1.52
CA PRO A 65 -14.59 18.30 2.29
C PRO A 65 -14.32 18.74 3.73
N GLU A 66 -14.16 20.05 3.96
CA GLU A 66 -13.88 20.65 5.27
C GLU A 66 -15.02 20.42 6.28
N ALA A 67 -16.25 20.22 5.80
CA ALA A 67 -17.42 19.96 6.65
C ALA A 67 -17.58 18.47 7.00
N ALA A 68 -16.83 17.55 6.38
CA ALA A 68 -17.06 16.12 6.56
C ALA A 68 -16.87 15.66 8.02
N MET A 69 -15.88 16.19 8.72
CA MET A 69 -15.60 15.86 10.12
C MET A 69 -16.66 16.37 11.09
N SER A 70 -17.30 17.51 10.80
CA SER A 70 -18.39 18.02 11.65
C SER A 70 -19.71 17.28 11.43
N HIS A 71 -19.78 16.41 10.41
CA HIS A 71 -20.98 15.66 10.04
C HIS A 71 -20.71 14.16 9.89
N ILE A 72 -19.82 13.60 10.72
CA ILE A 72 -19.49 12.16 10.74
C ILE A 72 -20.75 11.29 10.83
N ASP A 73 -21.74 11.69 11.63
CA ASP A 73 -23.00 10.94 11.79
C ASP A 73 -23.75 10.75 10.47
N ALA A 74 -23.70 11.73 9.57
CA ALA A 74 -24.32 11.60 8.25
C ALA A 74 -23.63 10.50 7.43
N PHE A 75 -22.30 10.38 7.53
CA PHE A 75 -21.55 9.29 6.90
C PHE A 75 -21.89 7.95 7.55
N ILE A 76 -21.84 7.83 8.88
CA ILE A 76 -22.15 6.58 9.58
C ILE A 76 -23.55 6.11 9.23
N LYS A 77 -24.54 7.00 9.33
CA LYS A 77 -25.93 6.67 9.04
C LYS A 77 -26.19 6.31 7.59
N SER A 78 -25.52 6.97 6.66
CA SER A 78 -25.58 6.61 5.24
C SER A 78 -25.12 5.18 4.99
N HIS A 79 -24.01 4.77 5.62
CA HIS A 79 -23.48 3.41 5.50
C HIS A 79 -24.32 2.39 6.27
N HIS A 80 -24.89 2.78 7.40
CA HIS A 80 -25.80 1.93 8.16
C HIS A 80 -27.04 1.57 7.32
N MET A 81 -27.61 2.54 6.61
CA MET A 81 -28.71 2.30 5.68
C MET A 81 -28.30 1.40 4.51
N GLN A 82 -27.13 1.65 3.91
CA GLN A 82 -26.62 0.84 2.80
C GLN A 82 -26.38 -0.61 3.22
N LEU A 83 -25.73 -0.83 4.36
CA LEU A 83 -25.49 -2.16 4.89
C LEU A 83 -26.79 -2.84 5.29
N THR A 84 -27.73 -2.15 5.93
CA THR A 84 -29.05 -2.73 6.26
C THR A 84 -29.77 -3.21 5.00
N ALA A 85 -29.65 -2.49 3.87
CA ALA A 85 -30.32 -2.86 2.62
C ALA A 85 -29.61 -4.00 1.85
N HIS A 86 -28.31 -4.20 2.03
CA HIS A 86 -27.49 -5.11 1.20
C HIS A 86 -26.60 -6.07 2.02
N HIS A 87 -26.84 -6.26 3.32
CA HIS A 87 -25.99 -7.08 4.18
C HIS A 87 -26.04 -8.58 3.82
N PRO A 88 -24.97 -9.34 4.14
CA PRO A 88 -25.01 -10.80 4.13
C PRO A 88 -26.02 -11.31 5.17
N PHE A 89 -26.71 -12.42 4.84
CA PHE A 89 -27.79 -12.98 5.66
C PHE A 89 -27.37 -13.35 7.11
N ASP A 90 -26.09 -13.62 7.34
CA ASP A 90 -25.55 -14.03 8.64
C ASP A 90 -25.10 -12.85 9.53
N TRP A 91 -25.31 -11.59 9.09
CA TRP A 91 -24.88 -10.43 9.86
C TRP A 91 -25.94 -9.98 10.87
N THR A 92 -25.50 -9.81 12.12
CA THR A 92 -26.33 -9.27 13.19
C THR A 92 -26.48 -7.75 13.06
N PRO A 93 -27.55 -7.15 13.62
CA PRO A 93 -27.70 -5.69 13.68
C PRO A 93 -26.52 -4.98 14.35
N ASP A 94 -25.94 -5.58 15.40
CA ASP A 94 -24.75 -5.07 16.08
C ASP A 94 -23.54 -5.00 15.13
N ARG A 95 -23.28 -6.08 14.39
CA ARG A 95 -22.20 -6.13 13.40
C ARG A 95 -22.39 -5.09 12.30
N ILE A 96 -23.62 -4.95 11.78
CA ILE A 96 -23.96 -3.94 10.78
C ILE A 96 -23.63 -2.54 11.30
N LYS A 97 -24.02 -2.22 12.53
CA LYS A 97 -23.74 -0.92 13.16
C LYS A 97 -22.24 -0.67 13.33
N LYS A 98 -21.47 -1.64 13.84
CA LYS A 98 -20.01 -1.53 13.97
C LYS A 98 -19.31 -1.23 12.64
N ILE A 99 -19.69 -1.96 11.59
CA ILE A 99 -19.11 -1.78 10.25
C ILE A 99 -19.53 -0.43 9.66
N ALA A 100 -20.77 0.01 9.88
CA ALA A 100 -21.24 1.34 9.48
C ALA A 100 -20.44 2.45 10.17
N ILE A 101 -20.17 2.33 11.47
CA ILE A 101 -19.32 3.27 12.23
C ILE A 101 -17.92 3.32 11.61
N CYS A 102 -17.32 2.16 11.37
CA CYS A 102 -15.98 2.04 10.78
C CYS A 102 -15.88 2.69 9.39
N LEU A 103 -16.81 2.36 8.48
CA LEU A 103 -16.84 2.93 7.14
C LEU A 103 -17.14 4.44 7.20
N GLY A 104 -18.14 4.85 7.98
CA GLY A 104 -18.57 6.24 8.08
C GLY A 104 -17.45 7.16 8.56
N ILE A 105 -16.79 6.80 9.66
CA ILE A 105 -15.64 7.56 10.20
C ILE A 105 -14.50 7.60 9.20
N SER A 106 -14.11 6.44 8.67
CA SER A 106 -12.98 6.38 7.75
C SER A 106 -13.20 7.21 6.50
N ARG A 107 -14.43 7.23 5.99
CA ARG A 107 -14.82 8.03 4.81
C ARG A 107 -14.87 9.51 5.14
N ALA A 108 -15.44 9.91 6.28
CA ALA A 108 -15.47 11.31 6.71
C ALA A 108 -14.06 11.89 6.94
N VAL A 109 -13.21 11.16 7.67
CA VAL A 109 -11.82 11.53 7.93
C VAL A 109 -11.03 11.61 6.63
N ALA A 110 -11.14 10.61 5.76
CA ALA A 110 -10.45 10.60 4.48
C ALA A 110 -10.91 11.78 3.60
N THR A 111 -12.21 12.07 3.57
CA THR A 111 -12.76 13.21 2.84
C THR A 111 -12.18 14.53 3.31
N ALA A 112 -12.21 14.80 4.62
CA ALA A 112 -11.67 16.05 5.15
C ALA A 112 -10.15 16.17 4.97
N ASN A 113 -9.41 15.10 5.27
CA ASN A 113 -7.95 15.14 5.30
C ASN A 113 -7.32 15.20 3.90
N HIS A 114 -7.93 14.52 2.93
CA HIS A 114 -7.40 14.46 1.56
C HIS A 114 -8.21 15.26 0.54
N ARG A 115 -9.17 16.06 1.02
CA ARG A 115 -10.09 16.88 0.22
C ARG A 115 -10.78 16.09 -0.89
N ILE A 116 -11.25 14.89 -0.56
CA ILE A 116 -11.87 13.98 -1.54
C ILE A 116 -13.14 14.61 -2.10
N GLN A 117 -13.21 14.69 -3.42
CA GLN A 117 -14.39 15.10 -4.17
C GLN A 117 -15.07 13.88 -4.82
N LEU A 118 -16.28 14.07 -5.34
CA LEU A 118 -16.99 13.00 -6.04
C LEU A 118 -16.25 12.48 -7.28
N SER A 119 -15.43 13.32 -7.92
CA SER A 119 -14.56 12.93 -9.05
C SER A 119 -13.39 12.05 -8.64
N ASP A 120 -13.02 12.03 -7.36
CA ASP A 120 -11.96 11.17 -6.84
C ASP A 120 -12.47 9.77 -6.50
N ILE A 121 -13.78 9.53 -6.60
CA ILE A 121 -14.43 8.25 -6.30
C ILE A 121 -14.78 7.57 -7.62
N MET A 122 -14.45 6.28 -7.73
CA MET A 122 -14.84 5.44 -8.86
C MET A 122 -16.36 5.43 -9.04
N PRO A 123 -16.89 5.85 -10.21
CA PRO A 123 -18.33 5.94 -10.44
C PRO A 123 -19.08 4.63 -10.20
N GLU A 124 -18.46 3.49 -10.52
CA GLU A 124 -19.00 2.13 -10.38
C GLU A 124 -19.07 1.64 -8.93
N GLU A 125 -18.26 2.19 -8.03
CA GLU A 125 -18.24 1.84 -6.60
C GLU A 125 -18.94 2.91 -5.74
N ARG A 126 -19.85 3.69 -6.35
CA ARG A 126 -20.60 4.76 -5.70
C ARG A 126 -22.09 4.40 -5.60
N ALA A 127 -22.66 4.56 -4.41
CA ALA A 127 -24.08 4.41 -4.16
C ALA A 127 -24.83 5.76 -4.22
N CYS A 128 -26.16 5.70 -4.31
CA CYS A 128 -26.98 6.90 -4.28
C CYS A 128 -26.91 7.59 -2.90
N PRO A 129 -26.76 8.94 -2.86
CA PRO A 129 -26.69 9.68 -1.60
C PRO A 129 -27.95 9.50 -0.76
N VAL A 130 -27.79 9.45 0.56
CA VAL A 130 -28.89 9.43 1.54
C VAL A 130 -29.24 10.85 1.99
N PHE A 131 -28.22 11.67 2.15
CA PHE A 131 -28.33 13.02 2.66
C PHE A 131 -27.77 14.06 1.70
N ASN A 132 -28.35 15.25 1.78
CA ASN A 132 -27.83 16.50 1.22
C ASN A 132 -27.21 17.32 2.34
N TYR A 133 -26.10 17.98 2.04
CA TYR A 133 -25.57 19.05 2.86
C TYR A 133 -26.12 20.38 2.38
N ARG A 134 -26.68 21.15 3.32
CA ARG A 134 -27.08 22.53 3.11
C ARG A 134 -26.01 23.45 3.72
N PRO A 135 -25.34 24.29 2.93
CA PRO A 135 -24.38 25.26 3.46
C PRO A 135 -25.01 26.18 4.51
N PRO A 136 -24.22 26.67 5.48
CA PRO A 136 -24.70 27.64 6.45
C PRO A 136 -25.22 28.89 5.73
N VAL A 137 -26.37 29.41 6.16
CA VAL A 137 -26.87 30.71 5.71
C VAL A 137 -26.26 31.84 6.55
N ALA A 138 -26.44 33.09 6.12
CA ALA A 138 -25.90 34.25 6.84
C ALA A 138 -26.34 34.25 8.31
N GLY A 139 -25.37 34.19 9.23
CA GLY A 139 -25.59 34.09 10.68
C GLY A 139 -25.38 32.69 11.27
N GLU A 140 -25.25 31.65 10.46
CA GLU A 140 -24.96 30.28 10.90
C GLU A 140 -23.47 29.95 10.80
N THR A 141 -22.96 29.21 11.77
CA THR A 141 -21.55 28.77 11.80
C THR A 141 -21.34 27.38 11.19
N LYS A 142 -22.40 26.61 10.95
CA LYS A 142 -22.34 25.23 10.44
C LYS A 142 -23.50 24.97 9.49
N GLY A 143 -23.23 24.21 8.43
CA GLY A 143 -24.30 23.72 7.56
C GLY A 143 -25.13 22.63 8.23
N THR A 144 -26.23 22.27 7.58
CA THR A 144 -27.19 21.28 8.08
C THR A 144 -27.30 20.09 7.12
N ILE A 145 -27.81 18.97 7.64
CA ILE A 145 -27.99 17.72 6.91
C ILE A 145 -29.48 17.52 6.66
N GLU A 146 -29.86 17.40 5.39
CA GLU A 146 -31.23 17.18 4.95
C GLU A 146 -31.34 15.81 4.27
N ILE A 147 -32.49 15.14 4.36
CA ILE A 147 -32.70 13.85 3.69
C ILE A 147 -33.01 14.09 2.21
N VAL A 148 -32.51 13.25 1.30
CA VAL A 148 -32.82 13.37 -0.13
C VAL A 148 -34.33 13.15 -0.38
N PRO A 149 -35.07 14.10 -1.00
CA PRO A 149 -36.55 14.11 -1.04
C PRO A 149 -37.25 13.00 -1.83
N ARG A 150 -36.51 12.09 -2.48
CA ARG A 150 -37.05 11.06 -3.39
C ARG A 150 -36.88 9.63 -2.85
N ARG A 151 -36.94 9.45 -1.52
CA ARG A 151 -36.89 8.14 -0.87
C ARG A 151 -38.28 7.71 -0.44
N SER A 152 -38.51 6.39 -0.32
CA SER A 152 -39.77 5.86 0.24
C SER A 152 -39.97 6.32 1.69
N ASP A 153 -41.22 6.39 2.15
CA ASP A 153 -41.57 6.86 3.49
C ASP A 153 -40.84 6.09 4.60
N GLU A 154 -40.69 4.77 4.46
CA GLU A 154 -39.93 3.94 5.39
C GLU A 154 -38.44 4.33 5.45
N LYS A 155 -37.83 4.59 4.29
CA LYS A 155 -36.43 5.03 4.20
C LYS A 155 -36.26 6.44 4.75
N MET A 156 -37.25 7.32 4.56
CA MET A 156 -37.30 8.66 5.13
C MET A 156 -37.41 8.60 6.66
N ALA A 157 -38.31 7.78 7.20
CA ALA A 157 -38.49 7.60 8.64
C ALA A 157 -37.21 7.08 9.30
N TYR A 158 -36.58 6.06 8.72
CA TYR A 158 -35.29 5.56 9.20
C TYR A 158 -34.19 6.64 9.12
N ALA A 159 -34.11 7.36 7.98
CA ALA A 159 -33.17 8.45 7.79
C ALA A 159 -33.42 9.66 8.72
N ALA A 160 -34.59 9.75 9.36
CA ALA A 160 -34.91 10.79 10.35
C ALA A 160 -34.55 10.40 11.80
N GLN A 161 -34.46 9.10 12.13
CA GLN A 161 -34.20 8.65 13.52
C GLN A 161 -32.78 9.00 14.00
N PRO A 162 -32.58 9.61 15.18
CA PRO A 162 -31.24 9.85 15.70
C PRO A 162 -30.47 8.53 15.88
N MET A 163 -29.16 8.56 15.62
CA MET A 163 -28.30 7.41 15.88
C MET A 163 -27.69 7.56 17.26
N GLU A 164 -28.10 6.70 18.20
CA GLU A 164 -27.57 6.67 19.55
C GLU A 164 -26.28 5.84 19.61
N TYR A 165 -25.28 6.34 20.32
CA TYR A 165 -24.01 5.66 20.54
C TYR A 165 -23.79 5.37 22.02
N THR A 166 -23.45 4.12 22.32
CA THR A 166 -22.96 3.69 23.62
C THR A 166 -21.58 4.30 23.92
N ASP A 167 -21.17 4.30 25.19
CA ASP A 167 -19.85 4.83 25.55
C ASP A 167 -18.70 4.00 24.96
N ALA A 168 -18.90 2.68 24.80
CA ALA A 168 -17.97 1.80 24.10
C ALA A 168 -17.85 2.18 22.61
N GLU A 169 -18.97 2.48 21.95
CA GLU A 169 -18.93 2.97 20.56
C GLU A 169 -18.23 4.32 20.46
N LYS A 170 -18.51 5.28 21.35
CA LYS A 170 -17.82 6.58 21.34
C LYS A 170 -16.30 6.43 21.53
N ALA A 171 -15.88 5.54 22.43
CA ALA A 171 -14.46 5.22 22.60
C ALA A 171 -13.86 4.61 21.32
N ALA A 172 -14.56 3.67 20.70
CA ALA A 172 -14.16 3.08 19.42
C ALA A 172 -14.09 4.12 18.29
N MET A 173 -15.05 5.03 18.22
CA MET A 173 -15.09 6.11 17.24
C MET A 173 -13.84 7.00 17.32
N ALA A 174 -13.42 7.39 18.54
CA ALA A 174 -12.21 8.19 18.73
C ALA A 174 -10.95 7.49 18.21
N VAL A 175 -10.82 6.19 18.49
CA VAL A 175 -9.70 5.37 18.00
C VAL A 175 -9.74 5.17 16.49
N LEU A 176 -10.93 4.91 15.93
CA LEU A 176 -11.12 4.78 14.49
C LEU A 176 -10.75 6.08 13.78
N MET A 177 -11.12 7.25 14.30
CA MET A 177 -10.75 8.55 13.72
C MET A 177 -9.23 8.70 13.57
N ALA A 178 -8.47 8.37 14.61
CA ALA A 178 -7.00 8.42 14.58
C ALA A 178 -6.42 7.42 13.57
N CYS A 179 -6.95 6.20 13.53
CA CYS A 179 -6.54 5.16 12.60
C CYS A 179 -6.85 5.53 11.14
N SER A 180 -7.99 6.19 10.88
CA SER A 180 -8.45 6.56 9.55
C SER A 180 -7.55 7.56 8.81
N LEU A 181 -6.76 8.35 9.56
CA LEU A 181 -5.72 9.21 8.98
C LEU A 181 -4.68 8.41 8.19
N ALA A 182 -4.44 7.15 8.58
CA ALA A 182 -3.46 6.28 7.94
C ALA A 182 -4.02 5.52 6.72
N THR A 183 -5.35 5.44 6.54
CA THR A 183 -5.96 4.51 5.56
C THR A 183 -5.50 4.78 4.13
N ILE A 184 -5.67 6.01 3.62
CA ILE A 184 -5.27 6.36 2.25
C ILE A 184 -3.76 6.26 2.05
N PRO A 185 -2.92 6.87 2.91
CA PRO A 185 -1.46 6.78 2.75
C PRO A 185 -0.94 5.34 2.80
N LEU A 186 -1.48 4.49 3.68
CA LEU A 186 -1.05 3.09 3.77
C LEU A 186 -1.58 2.22 2.63
N GLN A 187 -2.79 2.48 2.12
CA GLN A 187 -3.24 1.85 0.88
C GLN A 187 -2.33 2.21 -0.29
N GLY A 188 -1.93 3.49 -0.41
CA GLY A 188 -0.94 3.93 -1.39
C GLY A 188 0.42 3.27 -1.22
N TYR A 189 0.93 3.21 0.02
CA TYR A 189 2.16 2.48 0.36
C TYR A 189 2.08 1.00 -0.07
N SER A 190 0.96 0.34 0.23
CA SER A 190 0.75 -1.07 -0.10
C SER A 190 0.71 -1.28 -1.62
N LEU A 191 0.10 -0.36 -2.39
CA LEU A 191 0.16 -0.39 -3.85
C LEU A 191 1.60 -0.28 -4.36
N VAL A 192 2.40 0.63 -3.80
CA VAL A 192 3.82 0.80 -4.18
C VAL A 192 4.65 -0.43 -3.83
N VAL A 193 4.39 -1.08 -2.69
CA VAL A 193 5.23 -2.18 -2.20
C VAL A 193 4.85 -3.54 -2.76
N CYS A 194 3.56 -3.81 -2.98
CA CYS A 194 3.08 -5.12 -3.42
C CYS A 194 1.94 -5.08 -4.45
N GLY A 195 1.63 -3.91 -5.02
CA GLY A 195 0.61 -3.79 -6.08
C GLY A 195 -0.83 -4.01 -5.63
N GLN A 196 -1.09 -4.01 -4.32
CA GLN A 196 -2.41 -4.30 -3.74
C GLN A 196 -2.76 -3.24 -2.68
N HIS A 197 -4.03 -2.83 -2.59
CA HIS A 197 -4.48 -1.85 -1.59
C HIS A 197 -4.26 -2.33 -0.15
N TYR A 198 -4.57 -3.60 0.07
CA TYR A 198 -4.50 -4.26 1.37
C TYR A 198 -4.44 -5.78 1.14
N LEU A 199 -3.60 -6.47 1.89
CA LEU A 199 -3.62 -7.92 2.01
C LEU A 199 -3.79 -8.27 3.49
N SER A 200 -4.77 -9.13 3.79
CA SER A 200 -5.09 -9.54 5.17
C SER A 200 -4.10 -10.56 5.74
N ASP A 201 -3.37 -11.27 4.89
CA ASP A 201 -2.39 -12.28 5.31
C ASP A 201 -1.26 -11.66 6.14
N LYS A 202 -1.10 -12.17 7.38
CA LYS A 202 -0.10 -11.79 8.38
C LYS A 202 1.34 -11.89 7.87
N GLY A 203 1.61 -12.75 6.88
CA GLY A 203 2.93 -12.87 6.25
C GLY A 203 3.34 -11.65 5.43
N THR A 204 2.38 -10.92 4.89
CA THR A 204 2.59 -9.87 3.88
C THR A 204 3.13 -8.56 4.46
N GLN A 205 3.89 -7.81 3.66
CA GLN A 205 4.34 -6.46 4.05
C GLN A 205 3.17 -5.48 4.18
N SER A 206 2.13 -5.67 3.36
CA SER A 206 0.87 -4.93 3.46
C SER A 206 0.29 -5.08 4.87
N ARG A 207 -0.06 -6.30 5.31
CA ARG A 207 -0.66 -6.53 6.64
C ARG A 207 0.21 -6.00 7.77
N LYS A 208 1.52 -6.17 7.69
CA LYS A 208 2.48 -5.68 8.70
C LYS A 208 2.48 -4.16 8.85
N ALA A 209 2.25 -3.42 7.77
CA ALA A 209 2.13 -1.97 7.82
C ALA A 209 0.86 -1.55 8.59
N PHE A 210 -0.31 -2.09 8.21
CA PHE A 210 -1.57 -1.81 8.91
C PHE A 210 -1.55 -2.30 10.37
N ALA A 211 -0.95 -3.48 10.64
CA ALA A 211 -0.77 -4.02 11.99
C ALA A 211 0.05 -3.09 12.91
N SER A 212 0.92 -2.25 12.35
CA SER A 212 1.68 -1.29 13.16
C SER A 212 0.82 -0.14 13.69
N VAL A 213 -0.20 0.26 12.92
CA VAL A 213 -1.21 1.24 13.35
C VAL A 213 -2.17 0.60 14.35
N GLU A 214 -2.64 -0.62 14.08
CA GLU A 214 -3.48 -1.36 15.03
C GLU A 214 -2.78 -1.53 16.39
N ARG A 215 -1.50 -1.91 16.41
CA ARG A 215 -0.75 -2.02 17.68
C ARG A 215 -0.62 -0.70 18.43
N GLN A 216 -0.65 0.42 17.71
CA GLN A 216 -0.56 1.73 18.30
C GLN A 216 -1.88 2.14 19.00
N PHE A 217 -3.04 1.79 18.44
CA PHE A 217 -4.33 2.31 18.93
C PHE A 217 -5.30 1.25 19.47
N TRP A 218 -5.19 -0.01 19.05
CA TRP A 218 -6.12 -1.08 19.45
C TRP A 218 -5.64 -1.85 20.67
N GLY A 219 -4.65 -1.32 21.39
CA GLY A 219 -4.10 -1.92 22.61
C GLY A 219 -5.05 -1.84 23.81
N GLU A 220 -5.92 -0.83 23.83
CA GLU A 220 -6.81 -0.51 24.95
C GLU A 220 -7.90 -1.58 25.14
N PRO A 221 -8.16 -2.03 26.39
CA PRO A 221 -9.16 -3.07 26.68
C PRO A 221 -10.55 -2.77 26.11
N ALA A 222 -11.05 -1.54 26.29
CA ALA A 222 -12.37 -1.15 25.81
C ALA A 222 -12.52 -1.30 24.27
N ILE A 223 -11.45 -1.02 23.52
CA ILE A 223 -11.43 -1.19 22.07
C ILE A 223 -11.40 -2.67 21.69
N LYS A 224 -10.58 -3.46 22.39
CA LYS A 224 -10.52 -4.91 22.15
C LYS A 224 -11.86 -5.58 22.40
N ASP A 225 -12.54 -5.20 23.48
CA ASP A 225 -13.86 -5.72 23.83
C ASP A 225 -14.92 -5.31 22.80
N TRP A 226 -14.87 -4.05 22.32
CA TRP A 226 -15.77 -3.56 21.28
C TRP A 226 -15.54 -4.29 19.93
N LEU A 227 -14.29 -4.51 19.54
CA LEU A 227 -13.93 -5.27 18.34
C LEU A 227 -14.43 -6.72 18.44
N GLY A 228 -14.20 -7.35 19.59
CA GLY A 228 -14.71 -8.68 19.93
C GLY A 228 -14.50 -9.72 18.81
N ALA A 229 -15.56 -10.45 18.49
CA ALA A 229 -15.57 -11.47 17.43
C ALA A 229 -15.59 -10.89 16.00
N ASP A 230 -15.82 -9.58 15.85
CA ASP A 230 -15.96 -8.92 14.54
C ASP A 230 -14.65 -8.27 14.05
N ILE A 231 -13.53 -8.49 14.75
CA ILE A 231 -12.25 -7.83 14.48
C ILE A 231 -11.77 -7.99 13.03
N GLU A 232 -11.95 -9.17 12.42
CA GLU A 232 -11.49 -9.42 11.05
C GLU A 232 -12.33 -8.63 10.02
N GLN A 233 -13.64 -8.57 10.23
CA GLN A 233 -14.54 -7.80 9.38
C GLN A 233 -14.32 -6.31 9.55
N ILE A 234 -14.06 -5.83 10.77
CA ILE A 234 -13.71 -4.43 11.03
C ILE A 234 -12.36 -4.08 10.40
N GLN A 235 -11.36 -4.99 10.45
CA GLN A 235 -10.09 -4.81 9.76
C GLN A 235 -10.25 -4.69 8.24
N ASP A 236 -11.01 -5.60 7.61
CA ASP A 236 -11.27 -5.52 6.17
C ASP A 236 -12.09 -4.26 5.83
N ALA A 237 -13.13 -3.94 6.61
CA ALA A 237 -13.92 -2.73 6.41
C ALA A 237 -13.05 -1.47 6.47
N MET A 238 -12.18 -1.36 7.48
CA MET A 238 -11.33 -0.20 7.70
C MET A 238 -10.21 -0.08 6.66
N TRP A 239 -9.40 -1.12 6.55
CA TRP A 239 -8.14 -1.06 5.81
C TRP A 239 -8.29 -1.31 4.33
N HIS A 240 -9.36 -2.00 3.93
CA HIS A 240 -9.64 -2.29 2.54
C HIS A 240 -10.86 -1.49 2.05
N LYS A 241 -12.06 -1.76 2.57
CA LYS A 241 -13.32 -1.31 1.95
C LYS A 241 -13.58 0.19 2.08
N ALA A 242 -13.17 0.81 3.19
CA ALA A 242 -13.49 2.21 3.48
C ALA A 242 -13.07 3.15 2.35
N THR A 243 -11.82 3.04 1.89
CA THR A 243 -11.28 3.92 0.84
C THR A 243 -10.85 3.16 -0.41
N HIS A 244 -11.31 1.91 -0.58
CA HIS A 244 -11.14 1.21 -1.86
C HIS A 244 -11.60 2.11 -3.02
N PRO A 245 -12.83 2.67 -3.04
CA PRO A 245 -13.35 3.45 -4.18
C PRO A 245 -12.56 4.70 -4.57
N VAL A 246 -11.65 5.17 -3.71
CA VAL A 246 -10.84 6.36 -3.99
C VAL A 246 -9.83 6.06 -5.11
N SER A 247 -9.61 7.05 -5.97
CA SER A 247 -8.71 6.97 -7.12
C SER A 247 -7.28 6.60 -6.73
N LEU A 248 -6.62 5.81 -7.58
CA LEU A 248 -5.23 5.39 -7.35
C LEU A 248 -4.29 6.60 -7.32
N THR A 249 -4.54 7.61 -8.16
CA THR A 249 -3.76 8.85 -8.22
C THR A 249 -3.70 9.54 -6.85
N LEU A 250 -4.84 9.66 -6.15
CA LEU A 250 -4.88 10.28 -4.84
C LEU A 250 -4.10 9.44 -3.81
N LYS A 251 -4.22 8.11 -3.84
CA LYS A 251 -3.47 7.20 -2.96
C LYS A 251 -1.96 7.30 -3.19
N TYR A 252 -1.51 7.31 -4.45
CA TYR A 252 -0.11 7.49 -4.79
C TYR A 252 0.42 8.85 -4.31
N ARG A 253 -0.30 9.93 -4.58
CA ARG A 253 0.04 11.28 -4.09
C ARG A 253 0.17 11.33 -2.57
N ALA A 254 -0.78 10.73 -1.84
CA ALA A 254 -0.77 10.73 -0.40
C ALA A 254 0.42 9.95 0.19
N CYS A 255 0.75 8.80 -0.40
CA CYS A 255 1.83 7.96 0.14
C CYS A 255 3.24 8.47 -0.18
N THR A 256 3.42 9.28 -1.23
CA THR A 256 4.74 9.87 -1.57
C THR A 256 4.92 11.29 -1.06
N SER A 257 3.91 11.88 -0.43
CA SER A 257 3.97 13.24 0.09
C SER A 257 4.70 13.32 1.43
N GLN A 258 5.72 14.19 1.48
CA GLN A 258 6.41 14.56 2.71
C GLN A 258 5.49 15.37 3.65
N GLU A 259 4.59 16.18 3.09
CA GLU A 259 3.59 16.92 3.87
C GLU A 259 2.64 15.96 4.61
N VAL A 260 2.16 14.92 3.92
CA VAL A 260 1.29 13.90 4.55
C VAL A 260 2.03 13.15 5.65
N LYS A 261 3.33 12.88 5.47
CA LYS A 261 4.16 12.30 6.54
C LYS A 261 4.18 13.22 7.77
N GLU A 262 4.44 14.50 7.59
CA GLU A 262 4.51 15.48 8.69
C GLU A 262 3.15 15.66 9.38
N GLN A 263 2.06 15.64 8.62
CA GLN A 263 0.70 15.62 9.16
C GLN A 263 0.46 14.39 10.04
N LEU A 264 0.86 13.20 9.58
CA LEU A 264 0.74 11.96 10.38
C LEU A 264 1.60 11.99 11.64
N VAL A 265 2.83 12.55 11.57
CA VAL A 265 3.67 12.74 12.78
C VAL A 265 2.97 13.68 13.77
N THR A 266 2.44 14.81 13.28
CA THR A 266 1.76 15.82 14.10
C THR A 266 0.49 15.26 14.75
N ALA A 267 -0.26 14.44 14.01
CA ALA A 267 -1.44 13.74 14.51
C ALA A 267 -1.11 12.54 15.41
N GLY A 268 0.17 12.30 15.71
CA GLY A 268 0.62 11.19 16.57
C GLY A 268 0.62 9.83 15.88
N VAL A 269 0.31 9.70 14.59
CA VAL A 269 0.23 8.43 13.84
C VAL A 269 1.61 8.02 13.30
N GLY A 270 2.61 7.96 14.21
CA GLY A 270 4.01 7.72 13.86
C GLY A 270 4.27 6.38 13.18
N SER A 271 3.48 5.35 13.49
CA SER A 271 3.58 4.02 12.87
C SER A 271 3.34 4.05 11.35
N ALA A 272 2.37 4.85 10.89
CA ALA A 272 2.12 5.09 9.47
C ALA A 272 3.14 6.06 8.87
N ALA A 273 3.46 7.15 9.58
CA ALA A 273 4.42 8.17 9.10
C ALA A 273 5.81 7.58 8.80
N ALA A 274 6.26 6.60 9.59
CA ALA A 274 7.54 5.91 9.39
C ALA A 274 7.61 5.13 8.05
N ARG A 275 6.48 4.91 7.38
CA ARG A 275 6.40 4.23 6.07
C ARG A 275 6.45 5.20 4.89
N LEU A 276 6.38 6.50 5.17
CA LEU A 276 6.34 7.55 4.15
C LEU A 276 7.66 8.36 4.12
N PRO A 277 8.02 8.97 2.97
CA PRO A 277 7.44 8.73 1.65
C PRO A 277 7.61 7.29 1.17
N ALA A 278 6.59 6.75 0.52
CA ALA A 278 6.60 5.39 0.02
C ALA A 278 7.53 5.26 -1.19
N MET A 279 8.33 4.19 -1.18
CA MET A 279 9.25 3.82 -2.26
C MET A 279 9.22 2.31 -2.44
N GLU A 280 9.31 1.86 -3.68
CA GLU A 280 9.41 0.44 -4.03
C GLU A 280 10.62 -0.18 -3.30
N PRO A 281 10.53 -1.45 -2.85
CA PRO A 281 11.58 -2.09 -2.07
C PRO A 281 12.95 -2.05 -2.75
N ASP A 282 13.00 -2.31 -4.06
CA ASP A 282 14.25 -2.34 -4.82
C ASP A 282 14.83 -0.94 -5.06
N VAL A 283 13.97 0.07 -5.25
CA VAL A 283 14.38 1.49 -5.33
C VAL A 283 15.01 1.92 -4.01
N ARG A 284 14.37 1.57 -2.88
CA ARG A 284 14.91 1.82 -1.54
C ARG A 284 16.23 1.13 -1.26
N ALA A 285 16.37 -0.13 -1.70
CA ALA A 285 17.64 -0.84 -1.61
C ALA A 285 18.72 -0.15 -2.45
N GLY A 286 18.40 0.24 -3.69
CA GLY A 286 19.30 0.99 -4.56
C GLY A 286 19.78 2.30 -3.95
N THR A 287 18.86 3.12 -3.39
CA THR A 287 19.22 4.35 -2.67
C THR A 287 20.14 4.07 -1.48
N SER A 288 19.88 3.00 -0.73
CA SER A 288 20.74 2.61 0.40
C SER A 288 22.14 2.18 -0.06
N TYR A 289 22.25 1.52 -1.22
CA TYR A 289 23.54 1.12 -1.78
C TYR A 289 24.35 2.32 -2.22
N ILE A 290 23.74 3.29 -2.91
CA ILE A 290 24.43 4.53 -3.32
C ILE A 290 24.97 5.26 -2.10
N ALA A 291 24.12 5.51 -1.11
CA ALA A 291 24.53 6.21 0.11
C ALA A 291 25.69 5.47 0.84
N LEU A 292 25.64 4.14 0.88
CA LEU A 292 26.74 3.33 1.42
C LEU A 292 28.01 3.47 0.58
N PHE A 293 27.91 3.40 -0.74
CA PHE A 293 29.03 3.53 -1.65
C PHE A 293 29.68 4.91 -1.55
N ASP A 294 28.90 5.97 -1.40
CA ASP A 294 29.42 7.33 -1.21
C ASP A 294 30.25 7.47 0.06
N VAL A 295 29.86 6.78 1.14
CA VAL A 295 30.60 6.79 2.39
C VAL A 295 31.92 6.01 2.30
N VAL A 296 31.94 4.84 1.65
CA VAL A 296 33.16 4.00 1.60
C VAL A 296 34.09 4.36 0.44
N ARG A 297 33.59 5.00 -0.62
CA ARG A 297 34.32 5.29 -1.86
C ARG A 297 35.63 6.05 -1.63
N PRO A 298 35.68 7.15 -0.84
CA PRO A 298 36.93 7.88 -0.62
C PRO A 298 38.03 6.99 -0.04
N ILE A 299 37.66 6.09 0.88
CA ILE A 299 38.60 5.18 1.55
C ILE A 299 39.15 4.15 0.57
N PHE A 300 38.29 3.59 -0.28
CA PHE A 300 38.71 2.59 -1.26
C PHE A 300 39.61 3.22 -2.33
N GLN A 301 39.33 4.46 -2.73
CA GLN A 301 40.15 5.21 -3.69
C GLN A 301 41.56 5.52 -3.16
N MET A 302 41.72 5.80 -1.87
CA MET A 302 43.04 6.02 -1.26
C MET A 302 44.01 4.82 -1.43
N PHE A 303 43.47 3.61 -1.60
CA PHE A 303 44.25 2.37 -1.72
C PHE A 303 44.21 1.79 -3.14
N GLY A 304 43.89 2.62 -4.15
CA GLY A 304 43.86 2.21 -5.56
C GLY A 304 42.66 1.36 -5.96
N GLY A 305 41.70 1.15 -5.05
CA GLY A 305 40.41 0.52 -5.32
C GLY A 305 39.34 1.54 -5.74
N GLY A 306 38.10 1.08 -5.85
CA GLY A 306 36.96 1.98 -6.08
C GLY A 306 35.63 1.26 -6.17
N VAL A 307 34.56 2.00 -5.89
CA VAL A 307 33.18 1.56 -6.07
C VAL A 307 32.46 2.60 -6.93
N LYS A 308 31.76 2.13 -7.97
CA LYS A 308 31.01 2.99 -8.90
C LYS A 308 29.52 2.78 -8.74
N SER A 309 28.77 3.87 -8.65
CA SER A 309 27.30 3.89 -8.51
C SER A 309 26.58 4.45 -9.73
N ASP A 310 27.30 4.99 -10.72
CA ASP A 310 26.75 5.81 -11.82
C ASP A 310 25.56 5.15 -12.55
N LEU A 311 25.63 3.84 -12.80
CA LEU A 311 24.56 3.13 -13.49
C LEU A 311 23.32 2.93 -12.60
N LEU A 312 23.52 2.75 -11.30
CA LEU A 312 22.44 2.63 -10.34
C LEU A 312 21.79 4.00 -10.08
N GLU A 313 22.58 5.07 -10.01
CA GLU A 313 22.09 6.46 -9.97
C GLU A 313 21.22 6.77 -11.20
N LEU A 314 21.71 6.45 -12.40
CA LEU A 314 20.94 6.62 -13.64
C LEU A 314 19.63 5.83 -13.61
N ALA A 315 19.67 4.59 -13.14
CA ALA A 315 18.46 3.75 -13.05
C ALA A 315 17.44 4.32 -12.05
N LEU A 316 17.87 4.83 -10.90
CA LEU A 316 16.97 5.48 -9.94
C LEU A 316 16.40 6.79 -10.49
N ALA A 317 17.22 7.61 -11.17
CA ALA A 317 16.76 8.83 -11.84
C ALA A 317 15.72 8.49 -12.94
N THR A 318 15.92 7.39 -13.65
CA THR A 318 14.97 6.89 -14.66
C THR A 318 13.64 6.48 -14.02
N VAL A 319 13.66 5.83 -12.84
CA VAL A 319 12.44 5.54 -12.09
C VAL A 319 11.72 6.83 -11.68
N GLN A 320 12.45 7.85 -11.23
CA GLN A 320 11.86 9.14 -10.84
C GLN A 320 11.21 9.87 -12.03
N ALA A 321 11.79 9.74 -13.22
CA ALA A 321 11.25 10.32 -14.44
C ALA A 321 9.93 9.68 -14.90
N TYR A 322 9.59 8.48 -14.39
CA TYR A 322 8.30 7.83 -14.61
C TYR A 322 7.40 7.94 -13.37
N PRO A 323 6.39 8.83 -13.36
CA PRO A 323 5.52 9.03 -12.20
C PRO A 323 4.72 7.78 -11.81
N LEU A 324 4.39 7.66 -10.52
CA LEU A 324 3.47 6.63 -10.02
C LEU A 324 2.05 6.86 -10.55
N GLY A 325 1.36 5.78 -10.90
CA GLY A 325 -0.04 5.82 -11.32
C GLY A 325 -0.28 6.25 -12.77
N THR A 326 0.78 6.49 -13.55
CA THR A 326 0.64 6.82 -14.98
C THR A 326 0.70 5.55 -15.83
N GLU A 327 -0.41 5.19 -16.48
CA GLU A 327 -0.49 3.99 -17.32
C GLU A 327 0.34 4.10 -18.60
N ASN A 328 0.47 5.31 -19.17
CA ASN A 328 1.20 5.55 -20.42
C ASN A 328 2.01 6.87 -20.35
N PRO A 329 3.17 6.88 -19.67
CA PRO A 329 3.92 8.12 -19.42
C PRO A 329 4.63 8.72 -20.65
N GLY A 330 4.52 8.10 -21.82
CA GLY A 330 5.32 8.47 -23.00
C GLY A 330 6.79 8.09 -22.85
N GLU A 331 7.56 8.20 -23.94
CA GLU A 331 9.00 7.98 -23.89
C GLU A 331 9.72 9.16 -23.21
N LEU A 332 10.85 8.87 -22.54
CA LEU A 332 11.69 9.91 -21.96
C LEU A 332 12.35 10.74 -23.06
N GLN A 333 12.13 12.05 -23.03
CA GLN A 333 12.84 12.99 -23.88
C GLN A 333 14.35 12.93 -23.56
N ASN A 334 15.20 12.86 -24.59
CA ASN A 334 16.66 12.80 -24.46
C ASN A 334 17.19 11.60 -23.63
N ARG A 335 16.64 10.41 -23.91
CA ARG A 335 17.06 9.14 -23.28
C ARG A 335 18.58 8.90 -23.33
N ASP A 336 19.19 8.68 -22.17
CA ASP A 336 20.60 8.25 -22.05
C ASP A 336 20.79 6.88 -22.71
N LYS A 337 21.84 6.73 -23.54
CA LYS A 337 22.16 5.51 -24.31
C LYS A 337 22.38 4.27 -23.43
N ARG A 338 22.70 4.45 -22.14
CA ARG A 338 22.89 3.37 -21.17
C ARG A 338 21.57 2.79 -20.64
N ILE A 339 20.44 3.46 -20.87
CA ILE A 339 19.11 3.00 -20.43
C ILE A 339 18.63 1.88 -21.37
N PRO A 340 18.45 0.62 -20.90
CA PRO A 340 18.08 -0.51 -21.75
C PRO A 340 16.75 -0.31 -22.47
N LEU A 341 16.67 -0.63 -23.77
CA LEU A 341 15.51 -0.32 -24.65
C LEU A 341 14.14 -0.67 -24.07
N TYR A 342 14.02 -1.78 -23.35
CA TYR A 342 12.78 -2.26 -22.71
C TYR A 342 12.27 -1.37 -21.57
N VAL A 343 13.09 -0.45 -21.05
CA VAL A 343 12.68 0.51 -20.01
C VAL A 343 11.87 1.63 -20.66
N VAL A 344 10.54 1.48 -20.58
CA VAL A 344 9.56 2.37 -21.25
C VAL A 344 8.49 2.90 -20.30
N ASN A 345 8.47 2.41 -19.06
CA ASN A 345 7.53 2.82 -18.02
C ASN A 345 8.13 2.59 -16.63
N ARG A 346 7.42 3.01 -15.57
CA ARG A 346 7.88 2.86 -14.19
C ARG A 346 8.15 1.40 -13.80
N GLY A 347 7.28 0.47 -14.19
CA GLY A 347 7.42 -0.95 -13.84
C GLY A 347 8.71 -1.56 -14.40
N THR A 348 8.99 -1.30 -15.67
CA THR A 348 10.23 -1.75 -16.33
C THR A 348 11.47 -1.04 -15.79
N ALA A 349 11.37 0.24 -15.42
CA ALA A 349 12.45 0.97 -14.75
C ALA A 349 12.76 0.40 -13.35
N VAL A 350 11.74 0.09 -12.54
CA VAL A 350 11.92 -0.56 -11.23
C VAL A 350 12.52 -1.96 -11.39
N SER A 351 12.11 -2.73 -12.41
CA SER A 351 12.71 -4.03 -12.73
C SER A 351 14.19 -3.92 -13.11
N TRP A 352 14.57 -2.85 -13.82
CA TRP A 352 15.97 -2.56 -14.13
C TRP A 352 16.78 -2.26 -12.86
N VAL A 353 16.25 -1.42 -11.96
CA VAL A 353 16.84 -1.18 -10.63
C VAL A 353 16.99 -2.48 -9.85
N SER A 354 15.94 -3.31 -9.77
CA SER A 354 15.96 -4.63 -9.12
C SER A 354 17.11 -5.50 -9.65
N SER A 355 17.29 -5.52 -10.97
CA SER A 355 18.36 -6.27 -11.63
C SER A 355 19.75 -5.73 -11.30
N LEU A 356 19.90 -4.42 -11.15
CA LEU A 356 21.17 -3.81 -10.70
C LEU A 356 21.45 -4.09 -9.22
N VAL A 357 20.45 -3.94 -8.35
CA VAL A 357 20.57 -4.22 -6.91
C VAL A 357 20.94 -5.68 -6.66
N LYS A 358 20.31 -6.63 -7.35
CA LYS A 358 20.63 -8.06 -7.22
C LYS A 358 22.05 -8.37 -7.68
N ARG A 359 22.45 -7.87 -8.86
CA ARG A 359 23.80 -8.08 -9.40
C ARG A 359 24.91 -7.51 -8.50
N ASN A 360 24.64 -6.39 -7.83
CA ASN A 360 25.62 -5.71 -6.97
C ASN A 360 25.49 -6.08 -5.48
N ALA A 361 24.64 -7.05 -5.12
CA ALA A 361 24.38 -7.38 -3.72
C ALA A 361 25.63 -7.81 -2.94
N ASN A 362 26.56 -8.56 -3.57
CA ASN A 362 27.81 -8.97 -2.93
C ASN A 362 28.75 -7.78 -2.67
N ILE A 363 28.88 -6.87 -3.64
CA ILE A 363 29.70 -5.67 -3.50
C ILE A 363 29.12 -4.77 -2.40
N ALA A 364 27.80 -4.59 -2.40
CA ALA A 364 27.10 -3.85 -1.35
C ALA A 364 27.27 -4.50 0.03
N ALA A 365 27.22 -5.83 0.11
CA ALA A 365 27.43 -6.55 1.37
C ALA A 365 28.84 -6.36 1.91
N GLU A 366 29.85 -6.45 1.04
CA GLU A 366 31.24 -6.19 1.40
C GLU A 366 31.44 -4.74 1.87
N CYS A 367 30.94 -3.75 1.12
CA CYS A 367 30.98 -2.35 1.53
C CYS A 367 30.28 -2.13 2.88
N TYR A 368 29.16 -2.83 3.12
CA TYR A 368 28.42 -2.72 4.37
C TYR A 368 29.16 -3.34 5.54
N GLY A 369 29.82 -4.49 5.35
CA GLY A 369 30.71 -5.07 6.35
C GLY A 369 31.84 -4.14 6.75
N PHE A 370 32.50 -3.56 5.74
CA PHE A 370 33.56 -2.56 5.95
C PHE A 370 33.04 -1.34 6.72
N TYR A 371 31.86 -0.83 6.32
CA TYR A 371 31.21 0.30 6.97
C TYR A 371 30.87 0.01 8.44
N ILE A 372 30.31 -1.16 8.75
CA ILE A 372 29.96 -1.52 10.13
C ILE A 372 31.22 -1.63 10.99
N ALA A 373 32.28 -2.28 10.49
CA ALA A 373 33.56 -2.37 11.21
C ALA A 373 34.17 -0.98 11.48
N MET A 374 34.06 -0.06 10.51
CA MET A 374 34.47 1.33 10.66
C MET A 374 33.64 2.07 11.70
N SER A 375 32.32 1.96 11.63
CA SER A 375 31.35 2.56 12.57
C SER A 375 31.57 2.06 14.00
N ASP A 376 31.82 0.75 14.18
CA ASP A 376 32.13 0.16 15.48
C ASP A 376 33.39 0.78 16.11
N ARG A 377 34.44 1.05 15.32
CA ARG A 377 35.66 1.67 15.85
C ARG A 377 35.54 3.17 16.09
N THR A 378 34.75 3.90 15.29
CA THR A 378 34.53 5.33 15.51
C THR A 378 33.59 5.60 16.67
N GLN A 379 32.58 4.77 16.91
CA GLN A 379 31.69 4.88 18.09
C GLN A 379 32.41 4.64 19.42
N VAL A 380 33.51 3.85 19.43
CA VAL A 380 34.38 3.75 20.61
C VAL A 380 35.12 5.08 20.89
N SER A 381 35.18 6.01 19.93
CA SER A 381 35.88 7.30 20.06
C SER A 381 34.99 8.55 20.22
N THR A 382 33.67 8.48 20.01
CA THR A 382 32.80 9.66 20.03
C THR A 382 31.64 9.55 21.02
N ALA A 383 31.82 10.16 22.18
CA ALA A 383 30.75 10.62 23.05
C ALA A 383 29.99 11.79 22.39
N GLY A 384 29.21 11.52 21.33
CA GLY A 384 28.58 12.58 20.54
C GLY A 384 27.61 12.10 19.47
N GLY A 385 26.49 11.50 19.90
CA GLY A 385 25.12 11.78 19.43
C GLY A 385 24.70 11.74 17.94
N GLY A 386 25.56 11.44 16.97
CA GLY A 386 25.15 11.25 15.58
C GLY A 386 24.53 9.86 15.37
N ILE A 387 23.20 9.78 15.17
CA ILE A 387 22.56 8.51 14.80
C ILE A 387 23.06 8.10 13.41
N ASP A 388 23.87 7.05 13.36
CA ASP A 388 24.31 6.38 12.13
C ASP A 388 23.10 5.76 11.41
N THR A 389 22.52 6.48 10.46
CA THR A 389 21.29 6.09 9.76
C THR A 389 21.48 4.86 8.84
N LEU A 390 22.68 4.64 8.30
CA LEU A 390 22.98 3.50 7.42
C LEU A 390 23.10 2.19 8.21
N ARG A 391 23.65 2.23 9.44
CA ARG A 391 23.72 1.07 10.33
C ARG A 391 22.35 0.47 10.61
N TYR A 392 21.32 1.31 10.72
CA TYR A 392 19.94 0.88 10.97
C TYR A 392 19.11 0.63 9.71
N SER A 393 19.69 0.82 8.51
CA SER A 393 18.97 0.56 7.25
C SER A 393 18.57 -0.91 7.12
N PHE A 394 17.26 -1.15 7.01
CA PHE A 394 16.71 -2.49 6.85
C PHE A 394 17.23 -3.20 5.59
N SER A 395 17.34 -2.47 4.47
CA SER A 395 17.82 -3.01 3.20
C SER A 395 19.27 -3.49 3.29
N LEU A 396 20.12 -2.76 4.02
CA LEU A 396 21.52 -3.14 4.24
C LEU A 396 21.63 -4.27 5.26
N LYS A 397 20.87 -4.24 6.35
CA LYS A 397 20.82 -5.33 7.33
C LYS A 397 20.46 -6.68 6.69
N LYS A 398 19.57 -6.69 5.69
CA LYS A 398 19.22 -7.91 4.96
C LYS A 398 20.43 -8.56 4.26
N LEU A 399 21.46 -7.79 3.89
CA LEU A 399 22.69 -8.31 3.29
C LEU A 399 23.52 -9.14 4.27
N THR A 400 23.46 -8.85 5.56
CA THR A 400 24.17 -9.64 6.59
C THR A 400 23.71 -11.09 6.60
N THR A 401 22.44 -11.34 6.32
CA THR A 401 21.86 -12.68 6.27
C THR A 401 22.00 -13.28 4.88
N ASN A 402 21.67 -12.51 3.84
CA ASN A 402 21.57 -13.03 2.48
C ASN A 402 22.92 -13.18 1.76
N GLN A 403 23.92 -12.39 2.15
CA GLN A 403 25.27 -12.37 1.56
C GLN A 403 26.34 -12.39 2.66
N LEU A 404 26.13 -13.23 3.68
CA LEU A 404 26.98 -13.30 4.87
C LEU A 404 28.49 -13.43 4.55
N PRO A 405 28.94 -14.25 3.57
CA PRO A 405 30.37 -14.36 3.26
C PRO A 405 30.97 -13.01 2.81
N ALA A 406 30.32 -12.34 1.85
CA ALA A 406 30.79 -11.05 1.35
C ALA A 406 30.78 -9.97 2.45
N TYR A 407 29.74 -9.96 3.29
CA TYR A 407 29.68 -9.09 4.47
C TYR A 407 30.87 -9.31 5.41
N LYS A 408 31.21 -10.56 5.74
CA LYS A 408 32.37 -10.87 6.60
C LYS A 408 33.69 -10.44 5.96
N THR A 409 33.88 -10.71 4.67
CA THR A 409 35.07 -10.25 3.94
C THR A 409 35.24 -8.73 4.02
N GLY A 410 34.14 -7.98 3.90
CA GLY A 410 34.17 -6.53 4.06
C GLY A 410 34.58 -6.07 5.45
N TYR A 411 34.04 -6.74 6.48
CA TYR A 411 34.37 -6.47 7.88
C TYR A 411 35.87 -6.71 8.15
N GLU A 412 36.42 -7.81 7.63
CA GLU A 412 37.84 -8.16 7.73
C GLU A 412 38.74 -7.16 6.97
N LYS A 413 38.35 -6.74 5.76
CA LYS A 413 39.07 -5.73 4.96
C LYS A 413 39.26 -4.41 5.69
N TYR A 414 38.35 -4.02 6.57
CA TYR A 414 38.55 -2.83 7.40
C TYR A 414 39.65 -3.04 8.46
N GLY A 415 39.80 -4.25 8.99
CA GLY A 415 40.91 -4.62 9.86
C GLY A 415 42.26 -4.42 9.18
N ASP A 416 42.40 -4.92 7.95
CA ASP A 416 43.59 -4.76 7.12
C ASP A 416 43.87 -3.29 6.79
N TYR A 417 42.82 -2.55 6.41
CA TYR A 417 42.90 -1.10 6.20
C TYR A 417 43.43 -0.36 7.42
N ALA A 418 42.86 -0.63 8.60
CA ALA A 418 43.26 0.04 9.83
C ALA A 418 44.71 -0.31 10.23
N ALA A 419 45.15 -1.55 10.00
CA ALA A 419 46.55 -1.95 10.18
C ALA A 419 47.48 -1.20 9.22
N ALA A 420 47.11 -1.10 7.95
CA ALA A 420 47.88 -0.36 6.94
C ALA A 420 47.99 1.13 7.26
N VAL A 421 46.89 1.76 7.70
CA VAL A 421 46.89 3.17 8.15
C VAL A 421 47.77 3.36 9.39
N ALA A 422 47.70 2.46 10.38
CA ALA A 422 48.55 2.53 11.57
C ALA A 422 50.04 2.44 11.21
N ILE A 423 50.40 1.54 10.29
CA ILE A 423 51.77 1.41 9.78
C ILE A 423 52.19 2.69 9.05
N ALA A 424 51.36 3.23 8.17
CA ALA A 424 51.68 4.45 7.43
C ALA A 424 51.85 5.67 8.36
N ARG A 425 51.00 5.81 9.40
CA ARG A 425 51.17 6.82 10.45
C ARG A 425 52.47 6.64 11.22
N SER A 426 52.82 5.41 11.61
CA SER A 426 54.08 5.12 12.29
C SER A 426 55.32 5.44 11.43
N ARG A 427 55.18 5.41 10.11
CA ARG A 427 56.21 5.75 9.12
C ARG A 427 56.20 7.24 8.71
N GLY A 428 55.29 8.05 9.24
CA GLY A 428 55.14 9.46 8.89
C GLY A 428 54.67 9.73 7.46
N THR A 429 54.18 8.72 6.74
CA THR A 429 53.70 8.85 5.35
C THR A 429 52.22 9.21 5.25
N LEU A 430 51.50 9.17 6.36
CA LEU A 430 50.12 9.66 6.51
C LEU A 430 50.10 10.56 7.75
N GLN A 431 49.89 11.87 7.55
CA GLN A 431 49.73 12.85 8.63
C GLN A 431 48.37 12.73 9.29
#